data_AF-A0A3D5UXS5-F1
#
_entry.id   AF-A0A3D5UXS5-F1
#
_cell.length_a   1.000
_cell.length_b   1.000
_cell.length_c   1.000
_cell.angle_alpha   90.00
_cell.angle_beta   90.00
_cell.angle_gamma   90.00
#
_symmetry.space_group_name_H-M   'P 1'
#
loop_
_entity.id
_entity.type
_entity.pdbx_description
1 polymer ?
#
loop_
_entity_poly.entity_id
_entity_poly.type
_entity_poly.pdbx_seq_one_letter_code
_entity_poly.pdbx_strand_id
1 'polypeptide(L)'
;GARADMSIDQGLRSYMLSVYNYMAGALTLTGLVAYFAFASATVETAQGLGLTGFGEMLYTSPLRWVVMLAPLAFILVLSFGIQKLSLSATQLVFWAFA
;
A
#
# COMPACT_ATOMS: atom_id res chain seq x y z
N GLY A 1 39.56 -8.02 14.56
CA GLY A 1 39.21 -8.07 13.13
C GLY A 1 37.97 -8.92 12.90
N ALA A 2 38.13 -10.24 12.75
CA ALA A 2 37.08 -11.14 12.25
C ALA A 2 35.75 -11.20 13.04
N ARG A 3 35.76 -11.10 14.38
CA ARG A 3 34.52 -11.16 15.18
C ARG A 3 33.61 -9.95 15.00
N ALA A 4 34.19 -8.77 14.80
CA ALA A 4 33.45 -7.53 14.55
C ALA A 4 32.83 -7.52 13.14
N ASP A 5 33.58 -8.06 12.16
CA ASP A 5 33.15 -8.22 10.77
C ASP A 5 31.91 -9.13 10.66
N MET A 6 31.94 -10.30 11.33
CA MET A 6 30.79 -11.22 11.37
C MET A 6 29.56 -10.65 12.08
N SER A 7 29.73 -9.86 13.15
CA SER A 7 28.59 -9.24 13.85
C SER A 7 27.91 -8.16 13.03
N ILE A 8 28.67 -7.41 12.24
CA ILE A 8 28.14 -6.35 11.37
C ILE A 8 27.33 -6.96 10.22
N ASP A 9 27.84 -8.03 9.59
CA ASP A 9 27.13 -8.73 8.51
C ASP A 9 25.77 -9.30 8.98
N GLN A 10 25.73 -9.91 10.18
CA GLN A 10 24.47 -10.38 10.77
C GLN A 10 23.49 -9.23 11.06
N GLY A 11 23.99 -8.07 11.50
CA GLY A 11 23.19 -6.86 11.70
C GLY A 11 22.60 -6.33 10.38
N LEU A 12 23.41 -6.26 9.33
CA LEU A 12 22.97 -5.81 8.01
C LEU A 12 21.95 -6.78 7.40
N ARG A 13 22.19 -8.10 7.52
CA ARG A 13 21.25 -9.11 7.04
C ARG A 13 19.90 -9.00 7.74
N SER A 14 19.90 -8.90 9.06
CA SER A 14 18.65 -8.78 9.83
C SER A 14 17.90 -7.49 9.50
N TYR A 15 18.61 -6.37 9.33
CA TYR A 15 18.03 -5.11 8.85
C TYR A 15 17.39 -5.27 7.47
N MET A 16 18.13 -5.80 6.49
CA MET A 16 17.61 -5.98 5.12
C MET A 16 16.42 -6.94 5.08
N LEU A 17 16.46 -8.04 5.84
CA LEU A 17 15.31 -8.95 5.97
C LEU A 17 14.09 -8.23 6.54
N SER A 18 14.26 -7.33 7.51
CA SER A 18 13.15 -6.54 8.03
C SER A 18 12.56 -5.64 6.94
N VAL A 19 13.39 -4.95 6.16
CA VAL A 19 12.95 -4.09 5.03
C VAL A 19 12.18 -4.92 4.00
N TYR A 20 12.70 -6.07 3.61
CA TYR A 20 12.02 -6.95 2.67
C TYR A 20 10.72 -7.51 3.20
N ASN A 21 10.63 -7.83 4.49
CA ASN A 21 9.37 -8.25 5.11
C ASN A 21 8.33 -7.12 5.10
N TYR A 22 8.73 -5.87 5.34
CA TYR A 22 7.83 -4.72 5.20
C TYR A 22 7.35 -4.55 3.75
N MET A 23 8.26 -4.61 2.78
CA MET A 23 7.91 -4.47 1.37
C MET A 23 7.00 -5.60 0.88
N ALA A 24 7.32 -6.84 1.23
CA ALA A 24 6.51 -8.02 0.88
C ALA A 24 5.13 -7.98 1.56
N GLY A 25 5.08 -7.57 2.83
CA GLY A 25 3.83 -7.42 3.57
C GLY A 25 2.92 -6.35 2.97
N ALA A 26 3.48 -5.17 2.68
CA ALA A 26 2.73 -4.09 2.03
C ALA A 26 2.23 -4.50 0.64
N LEU A 27 3.10 -5.08 -0.20
CA LEU A 27 2.70 -5.54 -1.53
C LEU A 27 1.59 -6.60 -1.46
N THR A 28 1.67 -7.52 -0.50
CA THR A 28 0.65 -8.54 -0.28
C THR A 28 -0.68 -7.90 0.13
N LEU A 29 -0.66 -6.94 1.06
CA LEU A 29 -1.84 -6.21 1.47
C LEU A 29 -2.48 -5.47 0.28
N THR A 30 -1.69 -4.74 -0.50
CA THR A 30 -2.16 -4.05 -1.70
C THR A 30 -2.79 -5.01 -2.70
N GLY A 31 -2.16 -6.17 -2.93
CA GLY A 31 -2.71 -7.22 -3.79
C GLY A 31 -4.06 -7.74 -3.32
N LEU A 32 -4.22 -7.96 -2.00
CA LEU A 32 -5.49 -8.38 -1.41
C LEU A 32 -6.56 -7.30 -1.57
N VAL A 33 -6.24 -6.05 -1.24
CA VAL A 33 -7.17 -4.91 -1.39
C VAL A 33 -7.60 -4.77 -2.85
N ALA A 34 -6.67 -4.84 -3.80
CA ALA A 34 -6.97 -4.78 -5.23
C ALA A 34 -7.88 -5.94 -5.68
N TYR A 35 -7.60 -7.16 -5.23
CA TYR A 35 -8.41 -8.33 -5.53
C TYR A 35 -9.84 -8.19 -5.02
N PHE A 36 -10.02 -7.84 -3.73
CA PHE A 36 -11.36 -7.68 -3.16
C PHE A 36 -12.11 -6.47 -3.72
N ALA A 37 -11.42 -5.37 -4.02
CA ALA A 37 -12.01 -4.22 -4.68
C ALA A 37 -12.51 -4.59 -6.09
N PHE A 38 -11.72 -5.33 -6.87
CA PHE A 38 -12.13 -5.82 -8.18
C PHE A 38 -13.32 -6.80 -8.10
N ALA A 39 -13.22 -7.79 -7.20
CA ALA A 39 -14.27 -8.80 -7.01
C ALA A 39 -15.61 -8.19 -6.55
N SER A 40 -15.57 -7.10 -5.78
CA SER A 40 -16.79 -6.39 -5.34
C SER A 40 -17.32 -5.40 -6.39
N ALA A 41 -16.45 -4.81 -7.22
CA ALA A 41 -16.82 -3.82 -8.21
C ALA A 41 -17.28 -4.40 -9.55
N THR A 42 -16.94 -5.66 -9.85
CA THR A 42 -17.20 -6.27 -11.15
C THR A 42 -18.07 -7.51 -11.06
N VAL A 43 -18.79 -7.80 -12.15
CA VAL A 43 -19.64 -8.98 -12.29
C VAL A 43 -19.56 -9.50 -13.72
N GLU A 44 -19.51 -10.81 -13.90
CA GLU A 44 -19.61 -11.43 -15.22
C GLU A 44 -21.06 -11.45 -15.70
N THR A 45 -21.29 -10.96 -16.90
CA THR A 45 -22.58 -10.95 -17.58
C THR A 45 -22.50 -11.71 -18.90
N ALA A 46 -23.65 -12.00 -19.51
CA ALA A 46 -23.70 -12.65 -20.83
C ALA A 46 -23.01 -11.83 -21.94
N GLN A 47 -22.79 -10.54 -21.72
CA GLN A 47 -22.17 -9.59 -22.64
C GLN A 47 -20.70 -9.28 -22.27
N GLY A 48 -20.17 -9.89 -21.20
CA GLY A 48 -18.80 -9.68 -20.71
C GLY A 48 -18.74 -9.11 -19.29
N LEU A 49 -17.60 -8.55 -18.92
CA LEU A 49 -17.36 -7.98 -17.59
C LEU A 49 -18.12 -6.65 -17.43
N GLY A 50 -19.06 -6.62 -16.50
CA GLY A 50 -19.84 -5.43 -16.13
C GLY A 50 -19.47 -4.90 -14.74
N LEU A 51 -20.04 -3.75 -14.37
CA LEU A 51 -19.92 -3.17 -13.04
C LEU A 51 -21.09 -3.59 -12.15
N THR A 52 -20.79 -3.83 -10.88
CA THR A 52 -21.81 -3.94 -9.82
C THR A 52 -22.31 -2.55 -9.42
N GLY A 53 -23.33 -2.46 -8.57
CA GLY A 53 -23.74 -1.17 -7.98
C GLY A 53 -22.61 -0.47 -7.20
N PHE A 54 -21.71 -1.25 -6.57
CA PHE A 54 -20.50 -0.71 -5.95
C PHE A 54 -19.51 -0.20 -7.00
N GLY A 55 -19.30 -0.96 -8.08
CA GLY A 55 -18.44 -0.53 -9.19
C GLY A 55 -18.94 0.74 -9.88
N GLU A 56 -20.25 0.85 -10.09
CA GLU A 56 -20.89 2.08 -10.58
C GLU A 56 -20.65 3.24 -9.61
N MET A 57 -20.91 3.07 -8.32
CA MET A 57 -20.62 4.14 -7.35
C MET A 57 -19.14 4.55 -7.35
N LEU A 58 -18.21 3.60 -7.43
CA LEU A 58 -16.78 3.87 -7.39
C LEU A 58 -16.28 4.57 -8.66
N TYR A 59 -16.75 4.11 -9.81
CA TYR A 59 -16.29 4.60 -11.08
C TYR A 59 -17.19 5.70 -11.62
N THR A 60 -18.51 5.60 -11.70
CA THR A 60 -19.33 6.62 -12.41
C THR A 60 -19.71 7.85 -11.57
N SER A 61 -19.43 7.84 -10.26
CA SER A 61 -19.70 8.98 -9.37
C SER A 61 -18.48 9.93 -9.18
N PRO A 62 -18.68 11.13 -8.59
CA PRO A 62 -17.58 12.01 -8.19
C PRO A 62 -16.56 11.38 -7.23
N LEU A 63 -16.90 10.26 -6.57
CA LEU A 63 -15.98 9.50 -5.72
C LEU A 63 -14.75 9.02 -6.50
N ARG A 64 -14.87 8.79 -7.82
CA ARG A 64 -13.74 8.46 -8.70
C ARG A 64 -12.56 9.41 -8.50
N TRP A 65 -12.83 10.71 -8.40
CA TRP A 65 -11.78 11.72 -8.26
C TRP A 65 -11.07 11.63 -6.92
N VAL A 66 -11.81 11.33 -5.85
CA VAL A 66 -11.20 11.13 -4.51
C VAL A 66 -10.23 9.95 -4.56
N VAL A 67 -10.64 8.83 -5.16
CA VAL A 67 -9.81 7.63 -5.28
C VAL A 67 -8.60 7.88 -6.18
N MET A 68 -8.78 8.55 -7.31
CA MET A 68 -7.69 8.88 -8.23
C MET A 68 -6.67 9.85 -7.61
N LEU A 69 -7.10 10.78 -6.76
CA LEU A 69 -6.24 11.76 -6.11
C LEU A 69 -5.62 11.26 -4.80
N ALA A 70 -6.13 10.16 -4.23
CA ALA A 70 -5.63 9.61 -2.97
C ALA A 70 -4.10 9.35 -2.97
N PRO A 71 -3.50 8.72 -4.01
CA PRO A 71 -2.05 8.50 -4.04
C PRO A 71 -1.26 9.82 -4.00
N LEU A 72 -1.74 10.84 -4.70
CA LEU A 72 -1.12 12.16 -4.69
C LEU A 72 -1.21 12.79 -3.29
N ALA A 73 -2.37 12.72 -2.64
CA ALA A 73 -2.55 13.23 -1.28
C ALA A 73 -1.58 12.57 -0.28
N PHE A 74 -1.41 11.25 -0.35
CA PHE A 74 -0.41 10.53 0.46
C PHE A 74 1.02 11.03 0.22
N ILE A 75 1.42 11.20 -1.05
CA ILE A 75 2.74 11.71 -1.41
C ILE A 75 2.94 13.13 -0.86
N LEU A 76 1.93 14.01 -0.93
CA LEU A 76 2.03 15.36 -0.39
C LEU A 76 2.18 15.37 1.13
N VAL A 77 1.40 14.54 1.85
CA VAL A 77 1.52 14.40 3.31
C VAL A 77 2.90 13.94 3.72
N LEU A 78 3.46 12.93 3.04
CA LEU A 78 4.82 12.47 3.32
C LEU A 78 5.86 13.53 2.95
N SER A 79 5.73 14.16 1.78
CA SER A 79 6.69 15.17 1.29
C SER A 79 6.82 16.37 2.24
N PHE A 80 5.71 16.82 2.83
CA PHE A 80 5.71 17.98 3.73
C PHE A 80 5.77 17.59 5.22
N GLY A 81 5.34 16.38 5.56
CA GLY A 81 5.09 15.97 6.94
C GLY A 81 6.12 15.00 7.52
N ILE A 82 6.91 14.28 6.71
CA ILE A 82 7.69 13.14 7.20
C ILE A 82 8.70 13.50 8.29
N GLN A 83 9.27 14.71 8.25
CA GLN A 83 10.19 15.21 9.29
C GLN A 83 9.52 15.49 10.64
N LYS A 84 8.18 15.54 10.66
CA LYS A 84 7.36 15.79 11.85
C LYS A 84 6.62 14.55 12.35
N LEU A 85 6.63 13.44 11.59
CA LEU A 85 5.93 12.22 11.96
C LEU A 85 6.76 11.40 12.96
N SER A 86 6.10 10.91 14.01
CA SER A 86 6.69 9.87 14.86
C SER A 86 6.85 8.57 14.06
N LEU A 87 7.68 7.65 14.55
CA LEU A 87 7.82 6.32 13.96
C LEU A 87 6.46 5.61 13.79
N SER A 88 5.61 5.67 14.81
CA SER A 88 4.27 5.06 14.78
C SER A 88 3.35 5.71 13.76
N ALA A 89 3.38 7.05 13.63
CA ALA A 89 2.61 7.76 12.62
C ALA A 89 3.08 7.40 11.21
N THR A 90 4.40 7.33 10.98
CA THR A 90 4.97 6.91 9.69
C THR A 90 4.58 5.48 9.33
N GLN A 91 4.58 4.55 10.30
CA GLN A 91 4.11 3.18 10.09
C GLN A 91 2.62 3.14 9.73
N LEU A 92 1.77 3.92 10.43
CA LEU A 92 0.35 3.98 10.13
C LEU A 92 0.10 4.52 8.71
N VAL A 93 0.80 5.59 8.32
CA VAL A 93 0.67 6.16 6.97
C VAL A 93 1.16 5.17 5.91
N PHE A 94 2.26 4.44 6.16
CA PHE A 94 2.75 3.39 5.27
C PHE A 94 1.71 2.28 5.06
N TRP A 95 1.14 1.74 6.14
CA TRP A 95 0.15 0.67 6.05
C TRP A 95 -1.23 1.14 5.56
N ALA A 96 -1.56 2.42 5.71
CA ALA A 96 -2.78 2.99 5.14
C ALA A 96 -2.67 3.24 3.63
N PHE A 97 -1.44 3.42 3.12
CA PHE A 97 -1.18 3.51 1.70
C PHE A 97 -1.16 2.13 1.02
N ALA A 98 -0.64 1.13 1.72
CA ALA A 98 -0.56 -0.26 1.26
C ALA A 98 -1.93 -0.94 1.20
#